data_AF-A0A2V8C266-F1
#
_entry.id   AF-A0A2V8C266-F1
#
_cell.length_a   1.000
_cell.length_b   1.000
_cell.length_c   1.000
_cell.angle_alpha   90.00
_cell.angle_beta   90.00
_cell.angle_gamma   90.00
#
_symmetry.space_group_name_H-M   'P 1'
#
loop_
_entity.id
_entity.type
_entity.pdbx_description
1 polymer ?
#
loop_
_entity_poly.entity_id
_entity_poly.type
_entity_poly.pdbx_seq_one_letter_code
_entity_poly.pdbx_strand_id
1 'polypeptide(L)'
;MFPLDAFEVTSYGNVMTCAAFLYGMSVEELTPAELDHVDSNFPLVIAIRAVKPFETTKPYVVSGFSRPTESCVASGFSRTSESLSRTFRAAILAYHRVAELTPDSHSLCTPPAVFRDHMAHLRDNFSPIGLEDLVLAAAAGRIPEAAVAITLDDGYLDALTVASPILTDLGVPATFFINSDRLNAEHERWWDILERIFLSEPALPPVLDVTVGGQDLRMPTATAAERSDALTRLNRTAWPLDANARRQLLGDVKAWSGADRSPRATHRVVTGDEVRALASRPGHAVGSHTMHHLALTAQPMDTKRREVFEDKAALERLLQQRVRLFSYPYGDVDAETLTVVNSAGFLAAVTVEAGLVSAGTNRLLLPRYEITTADRGRFPLRLREIFS
;
A
#
# COMPACT_ATOMS: atom_id res chain seq x y z
N MET A 1 14.16 -29.40 19.39
CA MET A 1 14.82 -28.44 20.30
C MET A 1 16.31 -28.62 20.07
N PHE A 2 17.01 -27.59 19.60
CA PHE A 2 18.47 -27.68 19.40
C PHE A 2 19.14 -27.68 20.79
N PRO A 3 20.11 -28.57 21.06
CA PRO A 3 20.83 -28.54 22.32
C PRO A 3 21.72 -27.27 22.37
N LEU A 4 21.98 -26.73 23.56
CA LEU A 4 22.60 -25.40 23.74
C LEU A 4 24.03 -25.31 23.18
N ASP A 5 24.70 -26.45 23.05
CA ASP A 5 26.02 -26.64 22.44
C ASP A 5 25.98 -26.70 20.90
N ALA A 6 24.80 -26.70 20.27
CA ALA A 6 24.64 -26.66 18.81
C ALA A 6 24.65 -25.23 18.23
N PHE A 7 24.94 -24.22 19.05
CA PHE A 7 24.99 -22.81 18.64
C PHE A 7 26.40 -22.26 18.78
N GLU A 8 26.92 -21.70 17.68
CA GLU A 8 28.15 -20.93 17.68
C GLU A 8 27.78 -19.45 17.62
N VAL A 9 28.29 -18.67 18.59
CA VAL A 9 28.01 -17.24 18.73
C VAL A 9 29.32 -16.49 18.56
N THR A 10 29.40 -15.65 17.53
CA THR A 10 30.52 -14.74 17.31
C THR A 10 30.01 -13.30 17.16
N SER A 11 30.78 -12.34 17.65
CA SER A 11 30.42 -10.92 17.64
C SER A 11 31.52 -10.11 16.95
N TYR A 12 31.13 -9.28 15.99
CA TYR A 12 31.99 -8.34 15.27
C TYR A 12 31.26 -7.00 15.16
N GLY A 13 31.99 -5.89 15.27
CA GLY A 13 31.39 -4.56 15.27
C GLY A 13 32.33 -3.52 14.70
N ASN A 14 32.22 -3.27 13.39
CA ASN A 14 32.73 -2.08 12.73
C ASN A 14 31.84 -1.69 11.53
N VAL A 15 32.08 -0.51 10.96
CA VAL A 15 31.33 0.05 9.80
C VAL A 15 31.24 -0.93 8.62
N MET A 16 32.33 -1.68 8.37
CA MET A 16 32.42 -2.63 7.27
C MET A 16 31.52 -3.84 7.47
N THR A 17 31.39 -4.36 8.69
CA THR A 17 30.49 -5.50 8.97
C THR A 17 29.02 -5.10 8.82
N CYS A 18 28.65 -3.89 9.27
CA CYS A 18 27.30 -3.35 9.11
C CYS A 18 26.97 -3.08 7.63
N ALA A 19 27.92 -2.56 6.84
CA ALA A 19 27.73 -2.33 5.42
C ALA A 19 27.60 -3.66 4.64
N ALA A 20 28.45 -4.64 4.91
CA ALA A 20 28.42 -5.95 4.24
C ALA A 20 27.07 -6.68 4.44
N PHE A 21 26.50 -6.59 5.64
CA PHE A 21 25.16 -7.12 5.93
C PHE A 21 24.06 -6.46 5.07
N LEU A 22 24.13 -5.13 4.89
CA LEU A 22 23.18 -4.40 4.05
C LEU A 22 23.26 -4.81 2.56
N TYR A 23 24.41 -5.34 2.13
CA TYR A 23 24.61 -5.87 0.79
C TYR A 23 24.42 -7.39 0.67
N GLY A 24 23.97 -8.06 1.74
CA GLY A 24 23.64 -9.49 1.74
C GLY A 24 24.84 -10.44 1.79
N MET A 25 26.02 -9.94 2.13
CA MET A 25 27.23 -10.76 2.30
C MET A 25 27.25 -11.42 3.69
N SER A 26 27.76 -12.64 3.77
CA SER A 26 27.98 -13.32 5.05
C SER A 26 29.33 -12.92 5.65
N VAL A 27 29.48 -13.07 6.98
CA VAL A 27 30.70 -12.67 7.69
C VAL A 27 31.92 -13.49 7.23
N GLU A 28 31.71 -14.71 6.75
CA GLU A 28 32.77 -15.57 6.20
C GLU A 28 33.32 -15.08 4.85
N GLU A 29 32.62 -14.16 4.18
CA GLU A 29 33.09 -13.50 2.96
C GLU A 29 34.00 -12.29 3.26
N LEU A 30 34.13 -11.92 4.55
CA LEU A 30 35.03 -10.87 5.03
C LEU A 30 36.32 -11.50 5.58
N THR A 31 37.45 -10.87 5.32
CA THR A 31 38.73 -11.33 5.85
C THR A 31 38.88 -10.95 7.33
N PRO A 32 39.67 -11.69 8.13
CA PRO A 32 39.90 -11.37 9.54
C PRO A 32 40.47 -9.96 9.79
N ALA A 33 41.12 -9.36 8.80
CA ALA A 33 41.65 -8.00 8.89
C ALA A 33 40.56 -6.92 8.71
N GLU A 34 39.40 -7.28 8.16
CA GLU A 34 38.24 -6.40 7.95
C GLU A 34 37.25 -6.48 9.12
N LEU A 35 37.49 -7.36 10.08
CA LEU A 35 36.67 -7.62 11.25
C LEU A 35 37.34 -7.06 12.51
N ASP A 36 36.97 -5.85 12.92
CA ASP A 36 37.35 -5.33 14.24
C ASP A 36 36.38 -5.83 15.31
N HIS A 37 36.94 -6.34 16.41
CA HIS A 37 36.16 -6.92 17.49
C HIS A 37 35.51 -5.88 18.41
N VAL A 38 35.89 -4.59 18.31
CA VAL A 38 35.35 -3.50 19.15
C VAL A 38 35.40 -2.15 18.41
N ASP A 39 34.23 -1.58 18.08
CA ASP A 39 34.06 -0.16 17.72
C ASP A 39 32.98 0.45 18.61
N SER A 40 33.34 1.48 19.38
CA SER A 40 32.45 2.12 20.36
C SER A 40 31.39 3.02 19.75
N ASN A 41 31.46 3.33 18.46
CA ASN A 41 30.57 4.28 17.78
C ASN A 41 29.45 3.60 16.97
N PHE A 42 29.45 2.26 16.87
CA PHE A 42 28.47 1.51 16.08
C PHE A 42 27.81 0.40 16.90
N PRO A 43 26.51 0.12 16.67
CA PRO A 43 25.78 -0.90 17.43
C PRO A 43 26.35 -2.31 17.15
N LEU A 44 26.54 -3.08 18.22
CA LEU A 44 27.04 -4.45 18.19
C LEU A 44 26.08 -5.36 17.41
N VAL A 45 26.58 -6.00 16.34
CA VAL A 45 25.82 -7.02 15.59
C VAL A 45 26.21 -8.40 16.12
N ILE A 46 25.22 -9.16 16.62
CA ILE A 46 25.41 -10.53 17.10
C ILE A 46 24.87 -11.50 16.04
N ALA A 47 25.76 -12.30 15.44
CA ALA A 47 25.37 -13.37 14.54
C ALA A 47 25.27 -14.69 15.33
N ILE A 48 24.13 -15.37 15.22
CA ILE A 48 23.90 -16.69 15.85
C ILE A 48 23.65 -17.71 14.75
N ARG A 49 24.47 -18.76 14.72
CA ARG A 49 24.31 -19.89 13.80
C ARG A 49 23.93 -21.16 14.56
N ALA A 50 22.88 -21.85 14.09
CA ALA A 50 22.56 -23.20 14.52
C ALA A 50 23.26 -24.21 13.60
N VAL A 51 24.11 -25.07 14.15
CA VAL A 51 24.79 -26.14 13.40
C VAL A 51 24.14 -27.48 13.77
N LYS A 52 23.69 -28.22 12.76
CA LYS A 52 23.10 -29.55 12.98
C LYS A 52 24.24 -30.56 13.22
N PRO A 53 24.29 -31.26 14.36
CA PRO A 53 25.36 -32.22 14.61
C PRO A 53 25.30 -33.37 13.60
N PHE A 54 26.45 -33.65 12.98
CA PHE A 54 26.65 -34.81 12.11
C PHE A 54 27.09 -36.00 12.98
N GLU A 55 26.28 -37.05 13.10
CA GLU A 55 26.69 -38.31 13.71
C GLU A 55 27.53 -39.13 12.72
N THR A 56 28.82 -39.28 13.01
CA THR A 56 29.79 -40.05 12.22
C THR A 56 29.93 -41.48 12.76
N THR A 57 28.91 -42.32 12.68
CA THR A 57 29.09 -43.78 12.83
C THR A 57 28.02 -44.61 12.11
N LYS A 58 28.11 -44.76 10.79
CA LYS A 58 27.77 -46.02 10.08
C LYS A 58 28.61 -46.16 8.80
N PRO A 59 29.45 -47.19 8.65
CA PRO A 59 30.24 -47.38 7.44
C PRO A 59 29.34 -47.82 6.27
N TYR A 60 29.52 -47.15 5.13
CA TYR A 60 28.91 -47.52 3.86
C TYR A 60 29.62 -48.76 3.31
N VAL A 61 28.96 -49.92 3.33
CA VAL A 61 29.48 -51.15 2.72
C VAL A 61 29.15 -51.10 1.23
N VAL A 62 30.19 -51.04 0.40
CA VAL A 62 30.11 -51.37 -1.03
C VAL A 62 30.35 -52.88 -1.14
N SER A 63 29.32 -53.63 -1.52
CA SER A 63 29.47 -55.02 -1.96
C SER A 63 28.69 -55.23 -3.27
N GLY A 64 29.43 -55.48 -4.35
CA GLY A 64 28.86 -56.03 -5.57
C GLY A 64 28.60 -57.52 -5.45
N PHE A 65 27.61 -58.03 -6.19
CA PHE A 65 27.76 -59.07 -7.23
C PHE A 65 26.38 -59.53 -7.75
N SER A 66 26.36 -59.76 -9.07
CA SER A 66 25.54 -60.72 -9.83
C SER A 66 24.03 -60.50 -10.08
N ARG A 67 23.72 -60.54 -11.38
CA ARG A 67 22.41 -60.86 -11.98
C ARG A 67 21.92 -62.26 -11.54
N PRO A 68 20.59 -62.44 -11.50
CA PRO A 68 19.99 -63.42 -12.39
C PRO A 68 18.74 -62.90 -13.13
N THR A 69 18.35 -63.71 -14.11
CA THR A 69 17.35 -63.56 -15.17
C THR A 69 15.89 -63.78 -14.71
N GLU A 70 14.97 -63.39 -15.61
CA GLU A 70 13.56 -63.79 -15.75
C GLU A 70 12.44 -62.97 -15.04
N SER A 71 11.73 -62.21 -15.89
CA SER A 71 10.27 -62.23 -16.09
C SER A 71 9.34 -62.32 -14.87
N CYS A 72 8.68 -61.20 -14.54
CA CYS A 72 7.27 -61.22 -14.16
C CYS A 72 6.57 -59.90 -14.52
N VAL A 73 5.54 -60.01 -15.36
CA VAL A 73 4.57 -58.95 -15.69
C VAL A 73 3.46 -58.97 -14.65
N ALA A 74 3.22 -57.85 -13.95
CA ALA A 74 1.93 -57.56 -13.31
C ALA A 74 1.81 -56.07 -12.93
N SER A 75 1.01 -55.37 -13.73
CA SER A 75 0.01 -54.35 -13.34
C SER A 75 0.31 -53.37 -12.19
N GLY A 76 0.54 -52.11 -12.57
CA GLY A 76 -0.32 -50.97 -12.22
C GLY A 76 -0.63 -50.68 -10.76
N PHE A 77 -0.01 -49.63 -10.21
CA PHE A 77 -0.69 -48.40 -9.74
C PHE A 77 0.40 -47.42 -9.29
N SER A 78 0.98 -46.68 -10.23
CA SER A 78 1.70 -45.45 -9.89
C SER A 78 0.64 -44.39 -9.61
N ARG A 79 0.41 -44.08 -8.34
CA ARG A 79 -0.23 -42.81 -7.97
C ARG A 79 0.78 -41.71 -8.26
N THR A 80 0.74 -41.20 -9.48
CA THR A 80 1.29 -39.88 -9.78
C THR A 80 0.47 -38.87 -8.99
N SER A 81 1.01 -38.38 -7.87
CA SER A 81 0.54 -37.14 -7.27
C SER A 81 1.08 -35.98 -8.10
N GLU A 82 0.65 -35.88 -9.36
CA GLU A 82 0.65 -34.59 -10.06
C GLU A 82 -0.58 -33.84 -9.58
N SER A 83 -0.50 -33.32 -8.35
CA SER A 83 -1.21 -32.09 -8.04
C SER A 83 -0.52 -31.03 -8.87
N LEU A 84 -1.00 -30.83 -10.10
CA LEU A 84 -0.77 -29.60 -10.84
C LEU A 84 -1.24 -28.48 -9.92
N SER A 85 -0.29 -27.84 -9.24
CA SER A 85 -0.51 -26.64 -8.45
C SER A 85 -1.12 -25.59 -9.37
N ARG A 86 -2.46 -25.54 -9.44
CA ARG A 86 -3.17 -24.46 -10.12
C ARG A 86 -2.79 -23.19 -9.39
N THR A 87 -1.90 -22.41 -9.99
CA THR A 87 -1.50 -21.12 -9.45
C THR A 87 -2.61 -20.15 -9.85
N PHE A 88 -3.59 -19.98 -8.97
CA PHE A 88 -4.65 -19.02 -9.17
C PHE A 88 -4.09 -17.60 -9.16
N ARG A 89 -4.83 -16.68 -9.77
CA ARG A 89 -4.53 -15.25 -9.77
C ARG A 89 -5.52 -14.54 -8.86
N ALA A 90 -5.13 -13.39 -8.32
CA ALA A 90 -5.99 -12.57 -7.48
C ALA A 90 -6.17 -11.17 -8.05
N ALA A 91 -7.27 -10.51 -7.72
CA ALA A 91 -7.48 -9.11 -8.01
C ALA A 91 -7.37 -8.28 -6.71
N ILE A 92 -6.92 -7.03 -6.84
CA ILE A 92 -6.99 -6.05 -5.76
C ILE A 92 -7.85 -4.90 -6.27
N LEU A 93 -8.88 -4.51 -5.53
CA LEU A 93 -9.80 -3.44 -5.90
C LEU A 93 -9.50 -2.19 -5.07
N ALA A 94 -9.39 -1.03 -5.72
CA ALA A 94 -9.18 0.26 -5.09
C ALA A 94 -10.46 1.09 -5.09
N TYR A 95 -10.91 1.49 -3.90
CA TYR A 95 -11.99 2.45 -3.67
C TYR A 95 -11.41 3.69 -3.00
N HIS A 96 -12.13 4.82 -3.07
CA HIS A 96 -11.73 6.05 -2.40
C HIS A 96 -12.84 6.56 -1.49
N ARG A 97 -14.02 6.83 -2.04
CA ARG A 97 -15.17 7.36 -1.29
C ARG A 97 -16.34 6.39 -1.30
N VAL A 98 -16.96 6.19 -0.15
CA VAL A 98 -18.26 5.52 -0.02
C VAL A 98 -19.32 6.51 0.45
N ALA A 99 -19.79 7.32 -0.49
CA ALA A 99 -20.70 8.44 -0.23
C ALA A 99 -21.59 8.75 -1.45
N GLU A 100 -22.51 9.69 -1.27
CA GLU A 100 -23.26 10.33 -2.36
C GLU A 100 -22.87 11.81 -2.40
N LEU A 101 -21.98 12.17 -3.34
CA LEU A 101 -21.49 13.53 -3.51
C LEU A 101 -22.04 14.15 -4.78
N THR A 102 -22.25 15.47 -4.73
CA THR A 102 -22.62 16.27 -5.89
C THR A 102 -21.96 17.65 -5.75
N PRO A 103 -20.99 18.01 -6.61
CA PRO A 103 -20.39 17.17 -7.65
C PRO A 103 -19.52 16.03 -7.08
N ASP A 104 -19.29 14.99 -7.90
CA ASP A 104 -18.22 14.00 -7.72
C ASP A 104 -17.15 14.29 -8.78
N SER A 105 -16.38 15.37 -8.58
CA SER A 105 -15.45 15.87 -9.61
C SER A 105 -14.34 14.90 -9.97
N HIS A 106 -14.05 13.92 -9.11
CA HIS A 106 -13.04 12.90 -9.34
C HIS A 106 -13.61 11.60 -9.91
N SER A 107 -14.94 11.41 -9.91
CA SER A 107 -15.59 10.16 -10.34
C SER A 107 -15.12 8.91 -9.57
N LEU A 108 -14.72 9.10 -8.31
CA LEU A 108 -14.21 8.05 -7.41
C LEU A 108 -15.16 7.76 -6.24
N CYS A 109 -16.42 8.21 -6.35
CA CYS A 109 -17.42 7.99 -5.33
C CYS A 109 -18.33 6.80 -5.64
N THR A 110 -18.46 5.88 -4.69
CA THR A 110 -19.39 4.76 -4.74
C THR A 110 -20.52 4.97 -3.74
N PRO A 111 -21.80 5.06 -4.17
CA PRO A 111 -22.92 5.19 -3.24
C PRO A 111 -22.98 4.03 -2.24
N PRO A 112 -23.42 4.26 -0.99
CA PRO A 112 -23.39 3.24 0.05
C PRO A 112 -24.16 1.95 -0.30
N ALA A 113 -25.32 2.09 -0.94
CA ALA A 113 -26.12 0.95 -1.40
C ALA A 113 -25.37 0.13 -2.46
N VAL A 114 -24.76 0.80 -3.43
CA VAL A 114 -23.96 0.17 -4.50
C VAL A 114 -22.73 -0.52 -3.91
N PHE A 115 -22.03 0.11 -2.96
CA PHE A 115 -20.89 -0.51 -2.28
C PHE A 115 -21.31 -1.78 -1.52
N ARG A 116 -22.46 -1.75 -0.84
CA ARG A 116 -23.02 -2.94 -0.18
C ARG A 116 -23.31 -4.06 -1.18
N ASP A 117 -23.91 -3.74 -2.33
CA ASP A 117 -24.19 -4.72 -3.38
C ASP A 117 -22.90 -5.32 -3.96
N HIS A 118 -21.86 -4.49 -4.17
CA HIS A 118 -20.53 -4.97 -4.59
C HIS A 118 -19.95 -5.95 -3.58
N MET A 119 -19.94 -5.60 -2.29
CA MET A 119 -19.38 -6.46 -1.24
C MET A 119 -20.18 -7.75 -1.06
N ALA A 120 -21.52 -7.70 -1.16
CA ALA A 120 -22.36 -8.89 -1.12
C ALA A 120 -22.07 -9.81 -2.30
N HIS A 121 -21.93 -9.26 -3.51
CA HIS A 121 -21.56 -10.04 -4.69
C HIS A 121 -20.20 -10.71 -4.54
N LEU A 122 -19.19 -10.01 -4.00
CA LEU A 122 -17.88 -10.57 -3.72
C LEU A 122 -17.92 -11.70 -2.68
N ARG A 123 -18.64 -11.50 -1.57
CA ARG A 123 -18.83 -12.54 -0.55
C ARG A 123 -19.46 -13.81 -1.12
N ASP A 124 -20.43 -13.65 -2.03
CA ASP A 124 -21.22 -14.78 -2.54
C ASP A 124 -20.55 -15.52 -3.70
N ASN A 125 -19.63 -14.88 -4.44
CA ASN A 125 -19.10 -15.41 -5.71
C ASN A 125 -17.57 -15.45 -5.81
N PHE A 126 -16.85 -14.84 -4.86
CA PHE A 126 -15.39 -14.74 -4.84
C PHE A 126 -14.85 -15.17 -3.48
N SER A 127 -13.53 -15.11 -3.32
CA SER A 127 -12.85 -15.35 -2.04
C SER A 127 -12.25 -14.04 -1.51
N PRO A 128 -13.03 -13.19 -0.81
CA PRO A 128 -12.48 -12.01 -0.15
C PRO A 128 -11.37 -12.38 0.83
N ILE A 129 -10.21 -11.72 0.71
CA ILE A 129 -9.03 -11.99 1.53
C ILE A 129 -8.34 -10.67 1.89
N GLY A 130 -7.74 -10.60 3.09
CA GLY A 130 -6.94 -9.45 3.49
C GLY A 130 -5.73 -9.27 2.56
N LEU A 131 -5.35 -8.02 2.26
CA LEU A 131 -4.24 -7.75 1.33
C LEU A 131 -2.92 -8.37 1.81
N GLU A 132 -2.65 -8.32 3.11
CA GLU A 132 -1.47 -8.97 3.70
C GLU A 132 -1.47 -10.48 3.47
N ASP A 133 -2.60 -11.14 3.74
CA ASP A 133 -2.75 -12.59 3.54
C ASP A 133 -2.66 -12.97 2.07
N LEU A 134 -3.21 -12.15 1.17
CA LEU A 134 -3.09 -12.32 -0.28
C LEU A 134 -1.62 -12.29 -0.70
N VAL A 135 -0.84 -11.32 -0.21
CA VAL A 135 0.60 -11.20 -0.51
C VAL A 135 1.37 -12.42 -0.01
N LEU A 136 1.08 -12.88 1.21
CA LEU A 136 1.72 -14.08 1.77
C LEU A 136 1.33 -15.35 0.99
N ALA A 137 0.07 -15.47 0.59
CA ALA A 137 -0.41 -16.57 -0.24
C ALA A 137 0.23 -16.57 -1.64
N ALA A 138 0.38 -15.39 -2.25
CA ALA A 138 1.06 -15.22 -3.54
C ALA A 138 2.51 -15.64 -3.47
N ALA A 139 3.26 -15.14 -2.47
CA ALA A 139 4.66 -15.53 -2.25
C ALA A 139 4.82 -17.04 -2.02
N ALA A 140 3.80 -17.69 -1.46
CA ALA A 140 3.79 -19.13 -1.22
C ALA A 140 3.25 -19.97 -2.38
N GLY A 141 2.86 -19.35 -3.51
CA GLY A 141 2.25 -20.04 -4.65
C GLY A 141 0.87 -20.65 -4.34
N ARG A 142 0.17 -20.14 -3.31
CA ARG A 142 -1.05 -20.72 -2.74
C ARG A 142 -2.21 -19.71 -2.72
N ILE A 143 -2.32 -18.90 -3.76
CA ILE A 143 -3.43 -17.94 -3.92
C ILE A 143 -4.76 -18.73 -3.96
N PRO A 144 -5.78 -18.36 -3.16
CA PRO A 144 -7.10 -18.97 -3.25
C PRO A 144 -7.75 -18.74 -4.62
N GLU A 145 -8.63 -19.64 -5.04
CA GLU A 145 -9.42 -19.45 -6.25
C GLU A 145 -10.32 -18.21 -6.12
N ALA A 146 -10.38 -17.40 -7.17
CA ALA A 146 -11.16 -16.16 -7.22
C ALA A 146 -10.86 -15.19 -6.06
N ALA A 147 -9.60 -15.13 -5.59
CA ALA A 147 -9.20 -14.26 -4.50
C ALA A 147 -9.31 -12.77 -4.87
N VAL A 148 -9.92 -11.98 -3.98
CA VAL A 148 -10.07 -10.53 -4.15
C VAL A 148 -9.71 -9.81 -2.84
N ALA A 149 -8.81 -8.83 -2.90
CA ALA A 149 -8.54 -7.93 -1.78
C ALA A 149 -9.17 -6.56 -2.01
N ILE A 150 -9.70 -5.95 -0.95
CA ILE A 150 -10.34 -4.63 -0.98
C ILE A 150 -9.45 -3.60 -0.32
N THR A 151 -9.26 -2.48 -0.99
CA THR A 151 -8.44 -1.36 -0.52
C THR A 151 -9.22 -0.05 -0.62
N LEU A 152 -9.04 0.82 0.38
CA LEU A 152 -9.60 2.16 0.42
C LEU A 152 -8.48 3.17 0.65
N ASP A 153 -8.38 4.17 -0.22
CA ASP A 153 -7.30 5.17 -0.19
C ASP A 153 -7.78 6.50 0.43
N ASP A 154 -6.87 7.46 0.57
CA ASP A 154 -7.06 8.83 1.05
C ASP A 154 -7.54 9.05 2.49
N GLY A 155 -7.99 8.02 3.21
CA GLY A 155 -8.41 8.15 4.61
C GLY A 155 -9.63 9.06 4.83
N TYR A 156 -10.55 9.11 3.89
CA TYR A 156 -11.82 9.82 4.10
C TYR A 156 -12.63 9.22 5.25
N LEU A 157 -13.34 10.08 5.99
CA LEU A 157 -14.14 9.65 7.13
C LEU A 157 -15.21 8.61 6.76
N ASP A 158 -15.77 8.70 5.56
CA ASP A 158 -16.79 7.75 5.08
C ASP A 158 -16.26 6.31 4.99
N ALA A 159 -14.95 6.09 4.89
CA ALA A 159 -14.35 4.77 5.02
C ALA A 159 -14.62 4.15 6.41
N LEU A 160 -14.60 4.95 7.48
CA LEU A 160 -14.92 4.51 8.85
C LEU A 160 -16.43 4.48 9.12
N THR A 161 -17.15 5.55 8.73
CA THR A 161 -18.54 5.72 9.15
C THR A 161 -19.53 4.98 8.25
N VAL A 162 -19.15 4.65 7.01
CA VAL A 162 -20.02 4.03 6.00
C VAL A 162 -19.48 2.71 5.47
N ALA A 163 -18.24 2.70 4.93
CA ALA A 163 -17.69 1.49 4.31
C ALA A 163 -17.41 0.40 5.34
N SER A 164 -16.76 0.76 6.44
CA SER A 164 -16.32 -0.19 7.47
C SER A 164 -17.47 -0.97 8.15
N PRO A 165 -18.63 -0.36 8.50
CA PRO A 165 -19.79 -1.12 8.97
C PRO A 165 -20.29 -2.14 7.93
N ILE A 166 -20.39 -1.75 6.65
CA ILE A 166 -20.82 -2.66 5.57
C ILE A 166 -19.86 -3.84 5.42
N LEU A 167 -18.55 -3.57 5.42
CA LEU A 167 -17.51 -4.59 5.34
C LEU A 167 -17.59 -5.56 6.53
N THR A 168 -17.76 -5.03 7.74
CA THR A 168 -17.88 -5.84 8.97
C THR A 168 -19.13 -6.71 8.95
N ASP A 169 -20.29 -6.14 8.57
CA ASP A 169 -21.57 -6.86 8.47
C ASP A 169 -21.49 -8.05 7.50
N LEU A 170 -20.72 -7.89 6.41
CA LEU A 170 -20.60 -8.89 5.35
C LEU A 170 -19.38 -9.82 5.53
N GLY A 171 -18.55 -9.60 6.55
CA GLY A 171 -17.34 -10.37 6.80
C GLY A 171 -16.26 -10.20 5.72
N VAL A 172 -16.23 -9.05 5.04
CA VAL A 172 -15.28 -8.77 3.96
C VAL A 172 -14.09 -7.99 4.52
N PRO A 173 -12.86 -8.54 4.50
CA PRO A 173 -11.67 -7.83 4.97
C PRO A 173 -11.27 -6.70 4.01
N ALA A 174 -10.68 -5.64 4.57
CA ALA A 174 -10.21 -4.49 3.78
C ALA A 174 -8.96 -3.84 4.38
N THR A 175 -8.17 -3.20 3.52
CA THR A 175 -7.02 -2.37 3.90
C THR A 175 -7.34 -0.90 3.65
N PHE A 176 -7.05 -0.04 4.61
CA PHE A 176 -7.28 1.40 4.55
C PHE A 176 -5.94 2.12 4.53
N PHE A 177 -5.61 2.77 3.42
CA PHE A 177 -4.38 3.52 3.24
C PHE A 177 -4.58 4.96 3.72
N ILE A 178 -3.86 5.32 4.79
CA ILE A 178 -4.07 6.57 5.53
C ILE A 178 -2.86 7.49 5.36
N ASN A 179 -3.14 8.78 5.17
CA ASN A 179 -2.13 9.83 5.30
C ASN A 179 -2.05 10.31 6.75
N SER A 180 -0.85 10.52 7.26
CA SER A 180 -0.62 10.95 8.64
C SER A 180 -0.59 12.46 8.88
N ASP A 181 -0.67 13.28 7.83
CA ASP A 181 -0.78 14.73 8.02
C ASP A 181 -2.03 15.08 8.83
N ARG A 182 -1.84 15.97 9.81
CA ARG A 182 -2.91 16.59 10.63
C ARG A 182 -3.92 15.61 11.26
N LEU A 183 -3.50 14.41 11.66
CA LEU A 183 -4.36 13.46 12.39
C LEU A 183 -4.92 14.01 13.73
N ASN A 184 -4.39 15.11 14.25
CA ASN A 184 -4.87 15.76 15.47
C ASN A 184 -6.01 16.78 15.23
N ALA A 185 -6.43 17.00 13.99
CA ALA A 185 -7.45 18.00 13.67
C ALA A 185 -8.31 17.57 12.48
N GLU A 186 -9.59 17.95 12.53
CA GLU A 186 -10.46 17.83 11.36
C GLU A 186 -9.93 18.72 10.23
N HIS A 187 -9.83 18.15 9.03
CA HIS A 187 -9.41 18.88 7.84
C HIS A 187 -9.92 18.19 6.57
N GLU A 188 -9.96 18.96 5.47
CA GLU A 188 -10.24 18.49 4.12
C GLU A 188 -8.92 18.31 3.35
N ARG A 189 -8.93 17.51 2.28
CA ARG A 189 -7.80 17.46 1.34
C ARG A 189 -7.73 18.75 0.52
N TRP A 190 -6.55 19.06 -0.02
CA TRP A 190 -6.33 20.33 -0.72
C TRP A 190 -7.22 20.47 -1.96
N TRP A 191 -7.46 19.38 -2.69
CA TRP A 191 -8.36 19.37 -3.85
C TRP A 191 -9.82 19.57 -3.45
N ASP A 192 -10.26 19.03 -2.31
CA ASP A 192 -11.61 19.26 -1.78
C ASP A 192 -11.82 20.73 -1.39
N ILE A 193 -10.80 21.38 -0.82
CA ILE A 193 -10.85 22.81 -0.48
C ILE A 193 -10.98 23.64 -1.75
N LEU A 194 -10.18 23.35 -2.78
CA LEU A 194 -10.29 24.04 -4.07
C LEU A 194 -11.66 23.79 -4.71
N GLU A 195 -12.13 22.54 -4.75
CA GLU A 195 -13.44 22.20 -5.30
C GLU A 195 -14.56 22.99 -4.61
N ARG A 196 -14.55 23.03 -3.27
CA ARG A 196 -15.53 23.82 -2.51
C ARG A 196 -15.49 25.29 -2.91
N ILE A 197 -14.30 25.89 -2.92
CA ILE A 197 -14.14 27.32 -3.23
C ILE A 197 -14.65 27.62 -4.63
N PHE A 198 -14.26 26.84 -5.64
CA PHE A 198 -14.58 27.13 -7.03
C PHE A 198 -15.99 26.70 -7.44
N LEU A 199 -16.52 25.59 -6.91
CA LEU A 199 -17.78 25.02 -7.40
C LEU A 199 -18.97 25.23 -6.47
N SER A 200 -18.72 25.48 -5.18
CA SER A 200 -19.80 25.58 -4.18
C SER A 200 -20.02 26.99 -3.62
N GLU A 201 -19.00 27.87 -3.64
CA GLU A 201 -19.16 29.21 -3.08
C GLU A 201 -20.07 30.09 -3.97
N PRO A 202 -21.03 30.82 -3.37
CA PRO A 202 -22.05 31.55 -4.12
C PRO A 202 -21.46 32.71 -4.94
N ALA A 203 -20.40 33.34 -4.42
CA ALA A 203 -19.74 34.48 -5.05
C ALA A 203 -18.23 34.36 -4.88
N LEU A 204 -17.50 34.67 -5.94
CA LEU A 204 -16.06 34.80 -5.97
C LEU A 204 -15.71 36.12 -6.68
N PRO A 205 -14.54 36.72 -6.41
CA PRO A 205 -14.02 37.78 -7.27
C PRO A 205 -13.99 37.32 -8.74
N PRO A 206 -14.11 38.22 -9.72
CA PRO A 206 -14.25 37.84 -11.14
C PRO A 206 -12.95 37.33 -11.78
N VAL A 207 -11.81 37.56 -11.13
CA VAL A 207 -10.48 37.12 -11.56
C VAL A 207 -9.67 36.68 -10.36
N LEU A 208 -8.99 35.55 -10.48
CA LEU A 208 -7.91 35.11 -9.59
C LEU A 208 -6.56 35.41 -10.23
N ASP A 209 -5.75 36.21 -9.54
CA ASP A 209 -4.32 36.40 -9.81
C ASP A 209 -3.54 35.69 -8.69
N VAL A 210 -2.73 34.68 -9.04
CA VAL A 210 -1.97 33.88 -8.06
C VAL A 210 -0.66 33.36 -8.65
N THR A 211 0.40 33.33 -7.85
CA THR A 211 1.68 32.73 -8.21
C THR A 211 1.77 31.31 -7.68
N VAL A 212 1.97 30.32 -8.56
CA VAL A 212 1.98 28.90 -8.20
C VAL A 212 3.17 28.22 -8.85
N GLY A 213 4.06 27.63 -8.04
CA GLY A 213 5.26 26.97 -8.56
C GLY A 213 6.17 27.91 -9.38
N GLY A 214 6.22 29.19 -9.02
CA GLY A 214 6.97 30.23 -9.75
C GLY A 214 6.29 30.73 -11.03
N GLN A 215 5.06 30.31 -11.32
CA GLN A 215 4.28 30.78 -12.47
C GLN A 215 3.17 31.71 -12.02
N ASP A 216 3.09 32.90 -12.63
CA ASP A 216 1.98 33.83 -12.42
C ASP A 216 0.78 33.40 -13.26
N LEU A 217 -0.34 33.10 -12.60
CA LEU A 217 -1.57 32.65 -13.22
C LEU A 217 -2.65 33.71 -13.00
N ARG A 218 -3.21 34.20 -14.12
CA ARG A 218 -4.45 34.97 -14.16
C ARG A 218 -5.57 34.10 -14.72
N MET A 219 -6.66 33.95 -13.98
CA MET A 219 -7.79 33.08 -14.36
C MET A 219 -9.12 33.82 -14.13
N PRO A 220 -10.01 33.88 -15.13
CA PRO A 220 -11.37 34.37 -14.92
C PRO A 220 -12.17 33.38 -14.06
N THR A 221 -13.11 33.90 -13.28
CA THR A 221 -13.90 33.13 -12.29
C THR A 221 -15.34 33.65 -12.14
N ALA A 222 -15.82 34.46 -13.09
CA ALA A 222 -17.12 35.12 -13.03
C ALA A 222 -18.27 34.13 -13.31
N THR A 223 -18.06 33.15 -14.17
CA THR A 223 -19.06 32.12 -14.53
C THR A 223 -18.74 30.74 -13.97
N ALA A 224 -19.74 29.85 -13.90
CA ALA A 224 -19.51 28.47 -13.46
C ALA A 224 -18.51 27.72 -14.36
N ALA A 225 -18.53 27.96 -15.67
CA ALA A 225 -17.59 27.37 -16.62
C ALA A 225 -16.16 27.85 -16.35
N GLU A 226 -15.97 29.16 -16.18
CA GLU A 226 -14.67 29.75 -15.84
C GLU A 226 -14.11 29.22 -14.51
N ARG A 227 -14.97 29.05 -13.50
CA ARG A 227 -14.57 28.46 -12.22
C ARG A 227 -14.15 27.00 -12.34
N SER A 228 -14.86 26.21 -13.15
CA SER A 228 -14.49 24.81 -13.45
C SER A 228 -13.14 24.72 -14.17
N ASP A 229 -12.89 25.62 -15.14
CA ASP A 229 -11.62 25.69 -15.86
C ASP A 229 -10.47 26.12 -14.93
N ALA A 230 -10.71 27.10 -14.06
CA ALA A 230 -9.74 27.56 -13.07
C ALA A 230 -9.39 26.45 -12.07
N LEU A 231 -10.38 25.71 -11.56
CA LEU A 231 -10.16 24.54 -10.69
C LEU A 231 -9.31 23.48 -11.39
N THR A 232 -9.64 23.14 -12.63
CA THR A 232 -8.88 22.15 -13.43
C THR A 232 -7.43 22.59 -13.60
N ARG A 233 -7.20 23.87 -13.91
CA ARG A 233 -5.85 24.43 -14.05
C ARG A 233 -5.08 24.40 -12.73
N LEU A 234 -5.71 24.79 -11.62
CA LEU A 234 -5.09 24.76 -10.30
C LEU A 234 -4.74 23.35 -9.85
N ASN A 235 -5.65 22.37 -10.02
CA ASN A 235 -5.39 20.98 -9.68
C ASN A 235 -4.15 20.45 -10.42
N ARG A 236 -4.03 20.73 -11.72
CA ARG A 236 -2.86 20.34 -12.52
C ARG A 236 -1.58 21.04 -12.05
N THR A 237 -1.63 22.33 -11.73
CA THR A 237 -0.44 23.07 -11.29
C THR A 237 -0.05 22.73 -9.85
N ALA A 238 -0.99 22.34 -9.00
CA ALA A 238 -0.76 21.97 -7.60
C ALA A 238 -0.30 20.52 -7.43
N TRP A 239 -0.61 19.64 -8.39
CA TRP A 239 -0.25 18.23 -8.38
C TRP A 239 1.26 17.95 -8.13
N PRO A 240 2.22 18.60 -8.81
CA PRO A 240 3.65 18.32 -8.60
C PRO A 240 4.24 19.07 -7.39
N LEU A 241 3.51 19.99 -6.77
CA LEU A 241 4.04 20.83 -5.69
C LEU A 241 4.27 20.04 -4.41
N ASP A 242 5.27 20.48 -3.64
CA ASP A 242 5.47 20.01 -2.27
C ASP A 242 4.38 20.52 -1.30
N ALA A 243 4.39 20.00 -0.08
CA ALA A 243 3.39 20.33 0.93
C ALA A 243 3.38 21.83 1.32
N ASN A 244 4.54 22.51 1.29
CA ASN A 244 4.63 23.91 1.66
C ASN A 244 4.05 24.82 0.57
N ALA A 245 4.42 24.56 -0.70
CA ALA A 245 3.89 25.28 -1.85
C ALA A 245 2.37 25.06 -2.00
N ARG A 246 1.86 23.83 -1.76
CA ARG A 246 0.41 23.57 -1.70
C ARG A 246 -0.27 24.36 -0.58
N ARG A 247 0.34 24.42 0.62
CA ARG A 247 -0.20 25.19 1.75
C ARG A 247 -0.26 26.68 1.45
N GLN A 248 0.79 27.23 0.82
CA GLN A 248 0.82 28.63 0.39
C GLN A 248 -0.29 28.92 -0.63
N LEU A 249 -0.41 28.09 -1.68
CA LEU A 249 -1.48 28.21 -2.67
C LEU A 249 -2.87 28.23 -2.02
N LEU A 250 -3.14 27.30 -1.11
CA LEU A 250 -4.43 27.28 -0.41
C LEU A 250 -4.66 28.53 0.43
N GLY A 251 -3.62 29.06 1.08
CA GLY A 251 -3.69 30.32 1.82
C GLY A 251 -4.07 31.49 0.92
N ASP A 252 -3.40 31.62 -0.23
CA ASP A 252 -3.64 32.69 -1.20
C ASP A 252 -5.06 32.61 -1.80
N VAL A 253 -5.49 31.41 -2.19
CA VAL A 253 -6.85 31.18 -2.74
C VAL A 253 -7.93 31.44 -1.69
N LYS A 254 -7.72 31.06 -0.43
CA LYS A 254 -8.65 31.36 0.66
C LYS A 254 -8.73 32.86 0.94
N ALA A 255 -7.59 33.55 1.00
CA ALA A 255 -7.55 34.99 1.20
C ALA A 255 -8.24 35.75 0.06
N TRP A 256 -7.99 35.33 -1.18
CA TRP A 256 -8.63 35.89 -2.37
C TRP A 256 -10.15 35.67 -2.38
N SER A 257 -10.61 34.45 -2.08
CA SER A 257 -12.04 34.10 -2.09
C SER A 257 -12.81 34.66 -0.90
N GLY A 258 -12.14 34.95 0.23
CA GLY A 258 -12.78 35.23 1.51
C GLY A 258 -13.46 33.99 2.14
N ALA A 259 -13.21 32.79 1.61
CA ALA A 259 -13.91 31.55 1.95
C ALA A 259 -13.15 30.68 2.97
N ASP A 260 -12.67 31.29 4.05
CA ASP A 260 -12.10 30.52 5.17
C ASP A 260 -13.24 29.98 6.05
N ARG A 261 -13.42 28.66 5.99
CA ARG A 261 -14.54 27.92 6.58
C ARG A 261 -14.02 26.67 7.27
N SER A 262 -14.77 26.20 8.25
CA SER A 262 -14.57 24.88 8.84
C SER A 262 -14.69 23.78 7.78
N PRO A 263 -13.95 22.66 7.94
CA PRO A 263 -14.07 21.48 7.06
C PRO A 263 -15.51 21.02 6.89
N ARG A 264 -15.92 20.61 5.67
CA ARG A 264 -17.21 19.96 5.48
C ARG A 264 -17.16 18.58 6.13
N ALA A 265 -18.17 18.25 6.95
CA ALA A 265 -18.28 16.92 7.55
C ALA A 265 -18.27 15.79 6.52
N THR A 266 -18.80 16.04 5.32
CA THR A 266 -18.85 15.10 4.19
C THR A 266 -17.52 14.93 3.44
N HIS A 267 -16.51 15.77 3.69
CA HIS A 267 -15.23 15.76 2.96
C HIS A 267 -14.02 15.70 3.89
N ARG A 268 -14.24 15.69 5.21
CA ARG A 268 -13.12 15.58 6.13
C ARG A 268 -12.53 14.19 6.11
N VAL A 269 -11.26 14.13 6.45
CA VAL A 269 -10.53 12.88 6.63
C VAL A 269 -10.57 12.46 8.09
N VAL A 270 -10.18 11.21 8.35
CA VAL A 270 -10.14 10.64 9.69
C VAL A 270 -9.12 11.35 10.59
N THR A 271 -9.50 11.53 11.84
CA THR A 271 -8.58 11.89 12.93
C THR A 271 -7.84 10.65 13.45
N GLY A 272 -6.82 10.86 14.29
CA GLY A 272 -6.03 9.76 14.85
C GLY A 272 -6.86 8.78 15.70
N ASP A 273 -7.82 9.29 16.47
CA ASP A 273 -8.71 8.41 17.25
C ASP A 273 -9.67 7.63 16.35
N GLU A 274 -10.09 8.21 15.23
CA GLU A 274 -10.89 7.52 14.21
C GLU A 274 -10.08 6.47 13.45
N VAL A 275 -8.79 6.72 13.19
CA VAL A 275 -7.87 5.70 12.65
C VAL A 275 -7.71 4.53 13.63
N ARG A 276 -7.58 4.79 14.95
CA ARG A 276 -7.56 3.70 15.96
C ARG A 276 -8.88 2.93 15.97
N ALA A 277 -10.00 3.63 15.91
CA ALA A 277 -11.32 3.00 15.86
C ALA A 277 -11.45 2.11 14.61
N LEU A 278 -10.99 2.58 13.45
CA LEU A 278 -10.95 1.82 12.20
C LEU A 278 -10.08 0.56 12.32
N ALA A 279 -8.86 0.70 12.84
CA ALA A 279 -7.90 -0.41 13.01
C ALA A 279 -8.37 -1.46 14.02
N SER A 280 -9.23 -1.08 14.98
CA SER A 280 -9.76 -2.01 15.99
C SER A 280 -10.82 -2.96 15.44
N ARG A 281 -11.35 -2.72 14.22
CA ARG A 281 -12.43 -3.51 13.64
C ARG A 281 -11.92 -4.83 13.04
N PRO A 282 -12.63 -5.95 13.24
CA PRO A 282 -12.23 -7.24 12.66
C PRO A 282 -12.07 -7.15 11.13
N GLY A 283 -11.01 -7.77 10.61
CA GLY A 283 -10.73 -7.79 9.17
C GLY A 283 -10.25 -6.47 8.57
N HIS A 284 -9.99 -5.44 9.39
CA HIS A 284 -9.47 -4.15 8.93
C HIS A 284 -7.97 -4.08 9.15
N ALA A 285 -7.23 -3.65 8.12
CA ALA A 285 -5.81 -3.34 8.21
C ALA A 285 -5.59 -1.86 7.86
N VAL A 286 -4.60 -1.21 8.49
CA VAL A 286 -4.19 0.15 8.14
C VAL A 286 -2.84 0.11 7.44
N GLY A 287 -2.78 0.73 6.26
CA GLY A 287 -1.58 0.94 5.46
C GLY A 287 -1.17 2.41 5.39
N SER A 288 0.05 2.65 4.94
CA SER A 288 0.63 3.98 4.74
C SER A 288 0.30 4.52 3.35
N HIS A 289 0.02 5.81 3.24
CA HIS A 289 -0.30 6.47 1.97
C HIS A 289 0.48 7.76 1.74
N THR A 290 1.68 7.88 2.33
CA THR A 290 2.47 9.13 2.46
C THR A 290 1.85 10.14 3.40
N MET A 291 2.68 11.04 3.93
CA MET A 291 2.25 12.02 4.93
C MET A 291 1.24 13.01 4.35
N HIS A 292 1.55 13.63 3.21
CA HIS A 292 0.77 14.73 2.63
C HIS A 292 0.12 14.40 1.28
N HIS A 293 0.10 13.14 0.87
CA HIS A 293 -0.44 12.70 -0.43
C HIS A 293 0.26 13.43 -1.61
N LEU A 294 1.59 13.44 -1.59
CA LEU A 294 2.40 14.04 -2.67
C LEU A 294 2.59 13.04 -3.81
N ALA A 295 2.62 13.53 -5.05
CA ALA A 295 3.08 12.75 -6.19
C ALA A 295 4.58 12.51 -6.04
N LEU A 296 4.97 11.35 -5.51
CA LEU A 296 6.36 11.09 -5.10
C LEU A 296 7.35 11.25 -6.24
N THR A 297 6.99 10.85 -7.46
CA THR A 297 7.81 10.98 -8.68
C THR A 297 8.14 12.43 -9.05
N ALA A 298 7.37 13.41 -8.56
CA ALA A 298 7.62 14.84 -8.74
C ALA A 298 8.45 15.46 -7.60
N GLN A 299 8.78 14.69 -6.56
CA GLN A 299 9.47 15.21 -5.37
C GLN A 299 10.97 14.90 -5.40
N PRO A 300 11.83 15.75 -4.81
CA PRO A 300 13.22 15.41 -4.59
C PRO A 300 13.36 14.26 -3.58
N MET A 301 14.48 13.52 -3.65
CA MET A 301 14.74 12.32 -2.84
C MET A 301 14.50 12.53 -1.33
N ASP A 302 14.96 13.63 -0.76
CA ASP A 302 14.76 13.91 0.68
C ASP A 302 13.28 14.05 1.04
N THR A 303 12.48 14.67 0.16
CA THR A 303 11.03 14.76 0.34
C THR A 303 10.39 13.38 0.18
N LYS A 304 10.78 12.58 -0.83
CA LYS A 304 10.29 11.19 -0.98
C LYS A 304 10.52 10.38 0.31
N ARG A 305 11.73 10.48 0.88
CA ARG A 305 12.09 9.79 2.13
C ARG A 305 11.24 10.26 3.31
N ARG A 306 11.11 11.57 3.53
CA ARG A 306 10.28 12.10 4.64
C ARG A 306 8.83 11.65 4.51
N GLU A 307 8.23 11.83 3.33
CA GLU A 307 6.84 11.45 3.06
C GLU A 307 6.55 9.99 3.38
N VAL A 308 7.48 9.07 3.09
CA VAL A 308 7.28 7.64 3.30
C VAL A 308 7.61 7.21 4.75
N PHE A 309 8.76 7.63 5.27
CA PHE A 309 9.23 7.18 6.59
C PHE A 309 8.47 7.85 7.74
N GLU A 310 8.19 9.15 7.64
CA GLU A 310 7.47 9.86 8.69
C GLU A 310 6.02 9.42 8.77
N ASP A 311 5.40 9.11 7.63
CA ASP A 311 4.04 8.58 7.59
C ASP A 311 3.92 7.23 8.29
N LYS A 312 4.80 6.29 7.90
CA LYS A 312 4.91 5.00 8.58
C LYS A 312 5.13 5.18 10.08
N ALA A 313 6.11 5.99 10.47
CA ALA A 313 6.44 6.19 11.89
C ALA A 313 5.30 6.87 12.68
N ALA A 314 4.54 7.77 12.06
CA ALA A 314 3.38 8.40 12.69
C ALA A 314 2.24 7.40 12.91
N LEU A 315 1.92 6.60 11.89
CA LEU A 315 0.87 5.57 11.98
C LEU A 315 1.25 4.44 12.95
N GLU A 316 2.51 3.98 12.94
CA GLU A 316 2.98 2.96 13.88
C GLU A 316 2.93 3.44 15.33
N ARG A 317 3.30 4.71 15.59
CA ARG A 317 3.15 5.33 16.92
C ARG A 317 1.68 5.46 17.33
N LEU A 318 0.80 5.78 16.39
CA LEU A 318 -0.63 5.92 16.68
C LEU A 318 -1.27 4.56 17.01
N LEU A 319 -0.94 3.53 16.23
CA LEU A 319 -1.56 2.21 16.31
C LEU A 319 -0.88 1.27 17.30
N GLN A 320 0.35 1.58 17.72
CA GLN A 320 1.20 0.69 18.52
C GLN A 320 1.41 -0.68 17.84
N GLN A 321 1.44 -0.69 16.50
CA GLN A 321 1.57 -1.87 15.65
C GLN A 321 2.39 -1.49 14.41
N ARG A 322 2.99 -2.49 13.76
CA ARG A 322 3.75 -2.26 12.52
C ARG A 322 2.82 -1.97 11.35
N VAL A 323 3.17 -0.98 10.54
CA VAL A 323 2.48 -0.69 9.27
C VAL A 323 3.26 -1.36 8.15
N ARG A 324 2.63 -2.38 7.56
CA ARG A 324 3.30 -3.31 6.63
C ARG A 324 2.94 -3.07 5.16
N LEU A 325 1.88 -2.33 4.89
CA LEU A 325 1.36 -2.11 3.53
C LEU A 325 1.49 -0.63 3.15
N PHE A 326 1.74 -0.37 1.88
CA PHE A 326 1.88 0.97 1.32
C PHE A 326 1.03 1.13 0.05
N SER A 327 0.45 2.31 -0.17
CA SER A 327 -0.17 2.68 -1.46
C SER A 327 0.53 3.91 -2.02
N TYR A 328 0.97 3.86 -3.28
CA TYR A 328 1.56 5.02 -3.95
C TYR A 328 0.45 6.03 -4.28
N PRO A 329 0.53 7.30 -3.84
CA PRO A 329 -0.39 8.34 -4.30
C PRO A 329 -0.43 8.40 -5.84
N TYR A 330 -1.64 8.44 -6.41
CA TYR A 330 -1.88 8.39 -7.87
C TYR A 330 -1.39 7.11 -8.55
N GLY A 331 -0.88 6.13 -7.80
CA GLY A 331 -0.21 4.93 -8.30
C GLY A 331 1.15 5.17 -8.95
N ASP A 332 1.69 6.39 -8.87
CA ASP A 332 2.93 6.77 -9.54
C ASP A 332 4.16 6.26 -8.81
N VAL A 333 5.06 5.62 -9.55
CA VAL A 333 6.28 5.04 -9.02
C VAL A 333 7.43 5.12 -10.03
N ASP A 334 8.58 5.59 -9.56
CA ASP A 334 9.86 5.53 -10.26
C ASP A 334 10.88 4.68 -9.48
N ALA A 335 12.05 4.43 -10.05
CA ALA A 335 13.08 3.59 -9.42
C ALA A 335 13.55 4.13 -8.06
N GLU A 336 13.60 5.45 -7.93
CA GLU A 336 13.95 6.12 -6.68
C GLU A 336 12.87 5.92 -5.60
N THR A 337 11.60 6.10 -5.96
CA THR A 337 10.44 5.92 -5.09
C THR A 337 10.33 4.48 -4.62
N LEU A 338 10.50 3.53 -5.54
CA LEU A 338 10.55 2.10 -5.22
C LEU A 338 11.69 1.78 -4.25
N THR A 339 12.87 2.39 -4.43
CA THR A 339 14.01 2.22 -3.51
C THR A 339 13.67 2.75 -2.12
N VAL A 340 13.05 3.93 -2.02
CA VAL A 340 12.61 4.51 -0.75
C VAL A 340 11.61 3.60 -0.04
N VAL A 341 10.56 3.16 -0.73
CA VAL A 341 9.52 2.28 -0.16
C VAL A 341 10.10 0.92 0.26
N ASN A 342 10.99 0.33 -0.53
CA ASN A 342 11.69 -0.88 -0.14
C ASN A 342 12.55 -0.67 1.12
N SER A 343 13.30 0.42 1.18
CA SER A 343 14.15 0.75 2.34
C SER A 343 13.35 1.05 3.62
N ALA A 344 12.10 1.49 3.49
CA ALA A 344 11.18 1.67 4.61
C ALA A 344 10.65 0.34 5.17
N GLY A 345 10.95 -0.80 4.53
CA GLY A 345 10.66 -2.13 5.03
C GLY A 345 9.18 -2.52 4.97
N PHE A 346 8.45 -2.05 3.95
CA PHE A 346 7.09 -2.53 3.70
C PHE A 346 7.09 -3.99 3.23
N LEU A 347 6.06 -4.74 3.64
CA LEU A 347 5.79 -6.09 3.13
C LEU A 347 5.33 -6.02 1.68
N ALA A 348 4.47 -5.06 1.35
CA ALA A 348 3.95 -4.88 0.01
C ALA A 348 3.55 -3.43 -0.24
N ALA A 349 3.51 -3.07 -1.52
CA ALA A 349 3.03 -1.78 -1.98
C ALA A 349 2.14 -1.94 -3.23
N VAL A 350 1.08 -1.15 -3.31
CA VAL A 350 0.08 -1.20 -4.38
C VAL A 350 0.12 0.05 -5.25
N THR A 351 -0.03 -0.11 -6.57
CA THR A 351 -0.18 0.97 -7.56
C THR A 351 -1.65 1.09 -7.99
N VAL A 352 -1.97 1.85 -9.03
CA VAL A 352 -3.29 1.84 -9.70
C VAL A 352 -3.23 1.21 -11.10
N GLU A 353 -2.11 0.55 -11.44
CA GLU A 353 -1.99 -0.15 -12.71
C GLU A 353 -2.90 -1.38 -12.70
N ALA A 354 -3.77 -1.49 -13.70
CA ALA A 354 -4.72 -2.59 -13.81
C ALA A 354 -4.00 -3.91 -14.11
N GLY A 355 -4.22 -4.92 -13.28
CA GLY A 355 -3.60 -6.23 -13.46
C GLY A 355 -3.93 -7.21 -12.33
N LEU A 356 -3.68 -8.49 -12.60
CA LEU A 356 -3.85 -9.56 -11.64
C LEU A 356 -2.54 -9.84 -10.88
N VAL A 357 -2.67 -10.20 -9.62
CA VAL A 357 -1.58 -10.70 -8.78
C VAL A 357 -1.39 -12.19 -9.01
N SER A 358 -0.12 -12.59 -9.13
CA SER A 358 0.34 -13.97 -9.24
C SER A 358 1.57 -14.17 -8.35
N ALA A 359 2.06 -15.42 -8.25
CA ALA A 359 3.24 -15.72 -7.43
C ALA A 359 4.52 -14.97 -7.87
N GLY A 360 4.62 -14.59 -9.15
CA GLY A 360 5.76 -13.84 -9.69
C GLY A 360 5.58 -12.31 -9.66
N THR A 361 4.44 -11.81 -9.20
CA THR A 361 4.18 -10.36 -9.16
C THR A 361 5.10 -9.70 -8.13
N ASN A 362 5.74 -8.58 -8.50
CA ASN A 362 6.57 -7.82 -7.57
C ASN A 362 5.69 -7.28 -6.42
N ARG A 363 5.97 -7.72 -5.19
CA ARG A 363 5.20 -7.34 -3.99
C ARG A 363 5.18 -5.84 -3.72
N LEU A 364 6.15 -5.08 -4.24
CA LEU A 364 6.22 -3.63 -4.09
C LEU A 364 5.61 -2.85 -5.26
N LEU A 365 5.02 -3.54 -6.23
CA LEU A 365 4.36 -2.98 -7.41
C LEU A 365 3.07 -3.77 -7.71
N LEU A 366 2.28 -4.05 -6.66
CA LEU A 366 1.06 -4.85 -6.83
C LEU A 366 0.02 -4.05 -7.63
N PRO A 367 -0.50 -4.61 -8.73
CA PRO A 367 -1.51 -3.95 -9.55
C PRO A 367 -2.87 -3.89 -8.83
N ARG A 368 -3.67 -2.87 -9.14
CA ARG A 368 -5.04 -2.71 -8.66
C ARG A 368 -5.99 -2.31 -9.78
N TYR A 369 -7.25 -2.70 -9.63
CA TYR A 369 -8.34 -2.17 -10.43
C TYR A 369 -9.06 -1.09 -9.63
N GLU A 370 -8.94 0.15 -10.08
CA GLU A 370 -9.68 1.26 -9.52
C GLU A 370 -11.17 1.14 -9.86
N ILE A 371 -12.03 1.27 -8.85
CA ILE A 371 -13.48 1.24 -8.99
C ILE A 371 -14.00 2.67 -9.05
N THR A 372 -14.65 2.99 -10.15
CA THR A 372 -15.11 4.34 -10.48
C THR A 372 -16.63 4.40 -10.58
N THR A 373 -17.18 5.59 -10.81
CA THR A 373 -18.62 5.76 -11.09
C THR A 373 -19.12 4.93 -12.28
N ALA A 374 -18.24 4.60 -13.24
CA ALA A 374 -18.58 3.78 -14.41
C ALA A 374 -18.89 2.32 -14.03
N ASP A 375 -18.44 1.84 -12.87
CA ASP A 375 -18.59 0.44 -12.45
C ASP A 375 -19.88 0.17 -11.69
N ARG A 376 -20.57 1.21 -11.20
CA ARG A 376 -21.75 1.12 -10.30
C ARG A 376 -22.83 0.14 -10.79
N GLY A 377 -23.12 0.12 -12.09
CA GLY A 377 -24.16 -0.71 -12.70
C GLY A 377 -23.66 -2.00 -13.38
N ARG A 378 -22.34 -2.23 -13.40
CA ARG A 378 -21.71 -3.31 -14.18
C ARG A 378 -20.70 -4.12 -13.37
N PHE A 379 -20.66 -3.97 -12.06
CA PHE A 379 -19.63 -4.57 -11.21
C PHE A 379 -19.46 -6.10 -11.38
N PRO A 380 -20.53 -6.92 -11.46
CA PRO A 380 -20.39 -8.36 -11.76
C PRO A 380 -19.75 -8.63 -13.13
N LEU A 381 -20.09 -7.83 -14.16
CA LEU A 381 -19.49 -7.95 -15.49
C LEU A 381 -18.02 -7.54 -15.46
N ARG A 382 -17.70 -6.45 -14.74
CA ARG A 382 -16.34 -5.97 -14.57
C ARG A 382 -15.43 -7.02 -13.93
N LEU A 383 -15.91 -7.72 -12.91
CA LEU A 383 -15.13 -8.82 -12.29
C LEU A 383 -14.93 -9.99 -13.26
N ARG A 384 -15.92 -10.32 -14.09
CA ARG A 384 -15.73 -11.35 -15.14
C ARG A 384 -14.67 -10.93 -16.15
N GLU A 385 -14.64 -9.67 -16.57
CA GLU A 385 -13.60 -9.12 -17.46
C GLU A 385 -12.21 -9.16 -16.81
N ILE A 386 -12.12 -9.00 -15.48
CA ILE A 386 -10.86 -9.05 -14.74
C ILE A 386 -10.29 -10.48 -14.67
N PHE A 387 -11.16 -11.48 -14.49
CA PHE A 387 -10.75 -12.89 -14.30
C PHE A 387 -10.82 -13.75 -15.56
N SER A 388 -11.28 -13.20 -16.69
CA SER A 388 -11.19 -13.83 -18.03
C SER A 388 -9.78 -13.75 -18.58
#